data_AF-A0A7S0RPK0-F1
#
_entry.id   AF-A0A7S0RPK0-F1
#
_cell.length_a   1.000
_cell.length_b   1.000
_cell.length_c   1.000
_cell.angle_alpha   90.00
_cell.angle_beta   90.00
_cell.angle_gamma   90.00
#
_symmetry.space_group_name_H-M   'P 1'
#
loop_
_entity.id
_entity.type
_entity.pdbx_description
1 polymer ?
#
loop_
_entity_poly.entity_id
_entity_poly.type
_entity_poly.pdbx_seq_one_letter_code
_entity_poly.pdbx_strand_id
1 'polypeptide(L)'
;EFVGGREFTVLVVENAADAETPHTLVPVECVFGEGEDFKHFDLKWKDYESMAWKPLDAAKEPALDTGLRAAAAKAFTALKGCSYGRADFRVDAQGGIFFLEMNPNCGIFYPRDAMGSADFILTLDPQMNHATFIRHIVDCALARKAGKEAKRVTEILYKHGVGYGLYAARDIEPGETVVKYEERPHVIVTQKYMARTFGKAAVPGPCPLPPLVPPHLQQPGSSGKGQAGQQGAGSSCGQASQQQQQPNGVHAHANGAEAAPESEVVSLRGRWFREYAYPITDEVWVTWSEDPDDWLPLNHSCDPTTWIDGLNLVARRKISKGEHITADYATFNVYNMAEFKCACGAARCRGTVKGTDYLAPWVDEWYGSHVSDYVAGKRAHARAVGQL
;
A
#
# COMPACT_ATOMS: atom_id res chain seq x y z
N GLU A 1 -11.59 -36.79 -5.15
CA GLU A 1 -12.24 -37.88 -5.91
C GLU A 1 -11.76 -37.80 -7.35
N PHE A 2 -11.60 -38.93 -8.04
CA PHE A 2 -11.23 -38.94 -9.46
C PHE A 2 -12.49 -38.81 -10.31
N VAL A 3 -12.52 -37.84 -11.23
CA VAL A 3 -13.63 -37.64 -12.17
C VAL A 3 -13.21 -38.21 -13.52
N GLY A 4 -13.77 -39.37 -13.89
CA GLY A 4 -13.57 -39.96 -15.21
C GLY A 4 -14.36 -39.22 -16.30
N GLY A 5 -14.02 -39.50 -17.56
CA GLY A 5 -14.71 -38.92 -18.73
C GLY A 5 -13.81 -38.02 -19.57
N ARG A 6 -14.43 -37.15 -20.38
CA ARG A 6 -13.74 -36.33 -21.39
C ARG A 6 -13.02 -35.16 -20.72
N GLU A 7 -11.83 -34.81 -21.20
CA GLU A 7 -11.07 -33.65 -20.72
C GLU A 7 -11.17 -32.50 -21.71
N PHE A 8 -11.55 -31.32 -21.22
CA PHE A 8 -11.69 -30.12 -22.02
C PHE A 8 -10.86 -28.98 -21.48
N THR A 9 -10.51 -28.08 -22.37
CA THR A 9 -9.80 -26.86 -22.04
C THR A 9 -10.40 -25.65 -22.76
N VAL A 10 -10.51 -24.54 -22.07
CA VAL A 10 -11.07 -23.28 -22.56
C VAL A 10 -10.08 -22.16 -22.26
N LEU A 11 -9.61 -21.47 -23.29
CA LEU A 11 -8.82 -20.24 -23.11
C LEU A 11 -9.76 -19.08 -22.79
N VAL A 12 -9.48 -18.38 -21.70
CA VAL A 12 -10.21 -17.21 -21.24
C VAL A 12 -9.28 -16.00 -21.29
N VAL A 13 -9.79 -14.90 -21.84
CA VAL A 13 -9.07 -13.64 -22.00
C VAL A 13 -9.90 -12.54 -21.36
N GLU A 14 -9.25 -11.68 -20.60
CA GLU A 14 -9.92 -10.55 -19.95
C GLU A 14 -10.60 -9.62 -20.96
N ASN A 15 -11.55 -8.83 -20.49
CA ASN A 15 -12.24 -7.82 -21.29
C ASN A 15 -12.04 -6.45 -20.62
N ALA A 16 -11.38 -5.53 -21.31
CA ALA A 16 -11.09 -4.18 -20.78
C ALA A 16 -12.35 -3.34 -20.54
N ALA A 17 -13.41 -3.57 -21.32
CA ALA A 17 -14.66 -2.82 -21.20
C ALA A 17 -15.48 -3.25 -19.99
N ASP A 18 -15.42 -4.55 -19.64
CA ASP A 18 -16.16 -5.13 -18.53
C ASP A 18 -15.46 -6.39 -17.99
N ALA A 19 -14.92 -6.29 -16.78
CA ALA A 19 -14.19 -7.38 -16.13
C ALA A 19 -15.08 -8.58 -15.76
N GLU A 20 -16.40 -8.39 -15.69
CA GLU A 20 -17.35 -9.47 -15.38
C GLU A 20 -17.70 -10.32 -16.60
N THR A 21 -17.35 -9.87 -17.81
CA THR A 21 -17.64 -10.56 -19.08
C THR A 21 -16.36 -10.85 -19.88
N PRO A 22 -15.49 -11.76 -19.39
CA PRO A 22 -14.30 -12.14 -20.12
C PRO A 22 -14.63 -12.88 -21.42
N HIS A 23 -13.73 -12.80 -22.40
CA HIS A 23 -13.84 -13.55 -23.65
C HIS A 23 -13.41 -15.00 -23.41
N THR A 24 -14.33 -15.94 -23.62
CA THR A 24 -14.02 -17.37 -23.62
C THR A 24 -13.94 -17.86 -25.06
N LEU A 25 -12.88 -18.57 -25.41
CA LEU A 25 -12.67 -19.09 -26.77
C LEU A 25 -13.20 -20.52 -26.92
N VAL A 26 -13.04 -21.09 -28.12
CA VAL A 26 -13.55 -22.42 -28.47
C VAL A 26 -13.02 -23.47 -27.49
N PRO A 27 -13.90 -24.24 -26.81
CA PRO A 27 -13.50 -25.39 -26.01
C PRO A 27 -12.82 -26.45 -26.89
N VAL A 28 -11.71 -26.98 -26.41
CA VAL A 28 -10.95 -28.04 -27.08
C VAL A 28 -10.86 -29.24 -26.17
N GLU A 29 -11.14 -30.42 -26.73
CA GLU A 29 -11.01 -31.70 -26.06
C GLU A 29 -9.57 -32.21 -26.15
N CYS A 30 -9.05 -32.70 -25.03
CA CYS A 30 -7.83 -33.51 -24.99
C CYS A 30 -8.24 -34.96 -25.26
N VAL A 31 -7.89 -35.47 -26.44
CA VAL A 31 -8.13 -36.86 -26.81
C VAL A 31 -6.88 -37.67 -26.45
N PHE A 32 -7.05 -38.60 -25.52
CA PHE A 32 -6.00 -39.51 -25.07
C PHE A 32 -5.88 -40.74 -25.98
N GLY A 33 -4.68 -41.32 -26.05
CA GLY A 33 -4.41 -42.56 -26.77
C GLY A 33 -5.07 -43.78 -26.12
N GLU A 34 -5.04 -44.93 -26.81
CA GLU A 34 -5.64 -46.17 -26.32
C GLU A 34 -5.02 -46.61 -24.97
N GLY A 35 -5.87 -46.81 -23.95
CA GLY A 35 -5.44 -47.21 -22.61
C GLY A 35 -5.12 -46.04 -21.66
N GLU A 36 -5.20 -44.80 -22.12
CA GLU A 36 -4.94 -43.59 -21.32
C GLU A 36 -6.23 -42.82 -21.04
N ASP A 37 -6.48 -42.50 -19.76
CA ASP A 37 -7.69 -41.81 -19.33
C ASP A 37 -7.40 -40.41 -18.75
N PHE A 38 -6.13 -40.09 -18.49
CA PHE A 38 -5.75 -38.81 -17.88
C PHE A 38 -4.30 -38.39 -18.17
N LYS A 39 -4.06 -37.07 -18.06
CA LYS A 39 -2.76 -36.48 -18.32
C LYS A 39 -1.80 -36.70 -17.16
N HIS A 40 -0.71 -37.43 -17.40
CA HIS A 40 0.41 -37.60 -16.46
C HIS A 40 1.71 -36.97 -17.01
N PHE A 41 2.75 -36.93 -16.18
CA PHE A 41 4.01 -36.23 -16.50
C PHE A 41 4.67 -36.72 -17.79
N ASP A 42 4.79 -38.04 -17.95
CA ASP A 42 5.42 -38.64 -19.14
C ASP A 42 4.60 -38.38 -20.41
N LEU A 43 3.26 -38.46 -20.35
CA LEU A 43 2.39 -38.09 -21.46
C LEU A 43 2.54 -36.61 -21.86
N LYS A 44 2.74 -35.72 -20.87
CA LYS A 44 2.87 -34.28 -21.10
C LYS A 44 4.21 -33.87 -21.72
N TRP A 45 5.30 -34.60 -21.43
CA TRP A 45 6.66 -34.14 -21.74
C TRP A 45 7.51 -35.12 -22.57
N LYS A 46 7.11 -36.39 -22.69
CA LYS A 46 7.84 -37.43 -23.41
C LYS A 46 7.03 -38.03 -24.55
N ASP A 47 5.75 -38.32 -24.32
CA ASP A 47 4.87 -39.01 -25.27
C ASP A 47 3.74 -38.11 -25.79
N TYR A 48 3.98 -36.81 -25.93
CA TYR A 48 2.96 -35.81 -26.26
C TYR A 48 2.28 -36.04 -27.62
N GLU A 49 2.93 -36.79 -28.53
CA GLU A 49 2.40 -37.16 -29.85
C GLU A 49 1.18 -38.10 -29.76
N SER A 50 0.97 -38.76 -28.62
CA SER A 50 -0.18 -39.63 -28.36
C SER A 50 -1.44 -38.88 -27.91
N MET A 51 -1.35 -37.56 -27.67
CA MET A 51 -2.49 -36.70 -27.38
C MET A 51 -2.85 -35.87 -28.60
N ALA A 52 -4.15 -35.79 -28.90
CA ALA A 52 -4.67 -34.92 -29.95
C ALA A 52 -5.60 -33.85 -29.36
N TRP A 53 -5.58 -32.67 -29.98
CA TRP A 53 -6.51 -31.59 -29.68
C TRP A 53 -7.65 -31.61 -30.69
N LYS A 54 -8.89 -31.69 -30.20
CA LYS A 54 -10.08 -31.70 -31.06
C LYS A 54 -11.00 -30.55 -30.66
N PRO A 55 -11.40 -29.65 -31.59
CA PRO A 55 -12.37 -28.63 -31.26
C PRO A 55 -13.72 -29.26 -30.92
N LEU A 56 -14.40 -28.72 -29.91
CA LEU A 56 -15.78 -29.08 -29.62
C LEU A 56 -16.69 -28.61 -30.77
N ASP A 57 -17.49 -29.54 -31.30
CA ASP A 57 -18.46 -29.24 -32.34
C ASP A 57 -19.73 -28.65 -31.72
N ALA A 58 -19.77 -27.32 -31.57
CA ALA A 58 -20.88 -26.61 -30.95
C ALA A 58 -22.23 -26.82 -31.68
N ALA A 59 -22.23 -27.19 -32.97
CA ALA A 59 -23.46 -27.51 -33.68
C ALA A 59 -24.06 -28.86 -33.22
N LYS A 60 -23.22 -29.79 -32.76
CA LYS A 60 -23.65 -31.09 -32.23
C LYS A 60 -23.89 -31.06 -30.72
N GLU A 61 -23.06 -30.31 -29.99
CA GLU A 61 -23.06 -30.28 -28.53
C GLU A 61 -23.21 -28.84 -27.97
N PRO A 62 -24.26 -28.08 -28.33
CA PRO A 62 -24.38 -26.65 -27.99
C PRO A 62 -24.49 -26.38 -26.48
N ALA A 63 -25.14 -27.29 -25.74
CA ALA A 63 -25.28 -27.16 -24.29
C ALA A 63 -23.93 -27.34 -23.57
N LEU A 64 -23.09 -28.24 -24.07
CA LEU A 64 -21.75 -28.48 -23.52
C LEU A 64 -20.82 -27.29 -23.79
N ASP A 65 -20.84 -26.75 -25.02
CA ASP A 65 -20.06 -25.56 -25.38
C ASP A 65 -20.43 -24.37 -24.49
N THR A 66 -21.74 -24.11 -24.35
CA THR A 66 -22.25 -23.03 -23.49
C THR A 66 -21.85 -23.25 -22.04
N GLY A 67 -21.98 -24.49 -21.53
CA GLY A 67 -21.65 -24.84 -20.16
C GLY A 67 -20.17 -24.66 -19.84
N LEU A 68 -19.27 -25.13 -20.71
CA LEU A 68 -17.82 -25.01 -20.53
C LEU A 68 -17.38 -23.55 -20.57
N ARG A 69 -17.88 -22.76 -21.52
CA ARG A 69 -17.60 -21.32 -21.61
C ARG A 69 -18.09 -20.57 -20.38
N ALA A 70 -19.33 -20.81 -19.96
CA ALA A 70 -19.90 -20.18 -18.77
C ALA A 70 -19.11 -20.54 -17.50
N ALA A 71 -18.71 -21.80 -17.34
CA ALA A 71 -17.90 -22.24 -16.21
C ALA A 71 -16.50 -21.59 -16.23
N ALA A 72 -15.87 -21.49 -17.41
CA ALA A 72 -14.56 -20.86 -17.56
C ALA A 72 -14.60 -19.36 -17.25
N ALA A 73 -15.59 -18.63 -17.76
CA ALA A 73 -15.81 -17.22 -17.44
C ALA A 73 -16.04 -17.03 -15.94
N LYS A 74 -16.93 -17.82 -15.34
CA LYS A 74 -17.22 -17.77 -13.90
C LYS A 74 -15.99 -18.02 -13.05
N ALA A 75 -15.17 -19.02 -13.40
CA ALA A 75 -13.93 -19.32 -12.68
C ALA A 75 -12.93 -18.16 -12.79
N PHE A 76 -12.74 -17.62 -14.00
CA PHE A 76 -11.84 -16.49 -14.25
C PHE A 76 -12.24 -15.24 -13.44
N THR A 77 -13.52 -14.87 -13.48
CA THR A 77 -14.06 -13.72 -12.73
C THR A 77 -13.98 -13.93 -11.22
N ALA A 78 -14.34 -15.12 -10.72
CA ALA A 78 -14.27 -15.43 -9.29
C ALA A 78 -12.83 -15.37 -8.73
N LEU A 79 -11.84 -15.73 -9.55
CA LEU A 79 -10.42 -15.64 -9.22
C LEU A 79 -9.81 -14.25 -9.47
N LYS A 80 -10.61 -13.27 -9.91
CA LYS A 80 -10.15 -11.93 -10.32
C LYS A 80 -9.04 -12.01 -11.38
N GLY A 81 -9.27 -12.86 -12.38
CA GLY A 81 -8.33 -13.10 -13.47
C GLY A 81 -7.86 -11.81 -14.14
N CYS A 82 -6.59 -11.81 -14.56
CA CYS A 82 -5.92 -10.69 -15.19
C CYS A 82 -5.14 -11.22 -16.39
N SER A 83 -5.21 -10.49 -17.51
CA SER A 83 -4.67 -10.93 -18.79
C SER A 83 -5.44 -12.12 -19.38
N TYR A 84 -4.96 -13.34 -19.16
CA TYR A 84 -5.56 -14.56 -19.70
C TYR A 84 -5.30 -15.76 -18.79
N GLY A 85 -6.08 -16.81 -18.97
CA GLY A 85 -5.90 -18.08 -18.28
C GLY A 85 -6.58 -19.20 -19.03
N ARG A 86 -6.07 -20.42 -18.85
CA ARG A 86 -6.67 -21.63 -19.43
C ARG A 86 -7.41 -22.41 -18.35
N ALA A 87 -8.71 -22.57 -18.51
CA ALA A 87 -9.54 -23.36 -17.62
C ALA A 87 -9.62 -24.81 -18.14
N ASP A 88 -9.27 -25.77 -17.30
CA ASP A 88 -9.32 -27.19 -17.63
C ASP A 88 -10.49 -27.86 -16.89
N PHE A 89 -11.19 -28.77 -17.56
CA PHE A 89 -12.43 -29.39 -17.12
C PHE A 89 -12.44 -30.90 -17.36
N ARG A 90 -13.18 -31.62 -16.52
CA ARG A 90 -13.67 -32.97 -16.80
C ARG A 90 -15.16 -32.96 -17.04
N VAL A 91 -15.60 -33.79 -17.99
CA VAL A 91 -17.01 -34.00 -18.30
C VAL A 91 -17.32 -35.49 -18.15
N ASP A 92 -18.12 -35.84 -17.15
CA ASP A 92 -18.48 -37.23 -16.87
C ASP A 92 -19.44 -37.82 -17.92
N ALA A 93 -19.76 -39.11 -17.79
CA ALA A 93 -20.66 -39.80 -18.72
C ALA A 93 -22.12 -39.29 -18.67
N GLN A 94 -22.50 -38.57 -17.61
CA GLN A 94 -23.81 -37.95 -17.43
C GLN A 94 -23.85 -36.51 -17.97
N GLY A 95 -22.71 -35.97 -18.43
CA GLY A 95 -22.57 -34.60 -18.92
C GLY A 95 -22.32 -33.58 -17.81
N GLY A 96 -22.00 -34.01 -16.58
CA GLY A 96 -21.59 -33.12 -15.50
C GLY A 96 -20.25 -32.46 -15.79
N ILE A 97 -20.18 -31.13 -15.67
CA ILE A 97 -18.96 -30.35 -15.91
C ILE A 97 -18.26 -30.08 -14.57
N PHE A 98 -17.02 -30.57 -14.45
CA PHE A 98 -16.18 -30.44 -13.27
C PHE A 98 -14.97 -29.57 -13.60
N PHE A 99 -14.87 -28.40 -12.98
CA PHE A 99 -13.70 -27.55 -13.06
C PHE A 99 -12.52 -28.21 -12.34
N LEU A 100 -11.39 -28.35 -13.03
CA LEU A 100 -10.17 -28.91 -12.47
C LEU A 100 -9.26 -27.80 -11.94
N GLU A 101 -8.84 -26.91 -12.85
CA GLU A 101 -7.91 -25.83 -12.53
C GLU A 101 -8.04 -24.66 -13.50
N MET A 102 -7.53 -23.51 -13.04
CA MET A 102 -7.24 -22.36 -13.88
C MET A 102 -5.72 -22.24 -13.95
N ASN A 103 -5.17 -22.30 -15.15
CA ASN A 103 -3.76 -22.09 -15.43
C ASN A 103 -3.53 -20.62 -15.82
N PRO A 104 -3.18 -19.72 -14.89
CA PRO A 104 -2.72 -18.38 -15.26
C PRO A 104 -1.38 -18.52 -15.99
N ASN A 105 -1.15 -17.69 -17.01
CA ASN A 105 0.09 -17.72 -17.79
C ASN A 105 0.39 -19.11 -18.39
N CYS A 106 -0.64 -19.78 -18.92
CA CYS A 106 -0.48 -21.04 -19.62
C CYS A 106 0.43 -20.88 -20.85
N GLY A 107 1.18 -21.93 -21.20
CA GLY A 107 2.09 -21.90 -22.34
C GLY A 107 1.38 -21.55 -23.65
N ILE A 108 1.92 -20.55 -24.34
CA ILE A 108 1.40 -19.93 -25.56
C ILE A 108 2.59 -19.40 -26.38
N PHE A 109 2.42 -19.24 -27.69
CA PHE A 109 3.46 -18.88 -28.66
C PHE A 109 4.54 -19.96 -28.82
N TYR A 110 4.16 -21.24 -28.71
CA TYR A 110 5.04 -22.33 -29.11
C TYR A 110 5.28 -22.34 -30.64
N PRO A 111 6.35 -23.01 -31.12
CA PRO A 111 6.52 -23.32 -32.53
C PRO A 111 5.27 -23.99 -33.13
N ARG A 112 5.02 -23.76 -34.42
CA ARG A 112 3.79 -24.21 -35.10
C ARG A 112 3.61 -25.74 -35.11
N ASP A 113 4.70 -26.47 -35.05
CA ASP A 113 4.79 -27.93 -34.99
C ASP A 113 4.75 -28.48 -33.55
N ALA A 114 4.73 -27.61 -32.54
CA ALA A 114 4.73 -27.98 -31.12
C ALA A 114 3.67 -27.19 -30.31
N MET A 115 2.54 -26.85 -30.95
CA MET A 115 1.50 -26.04 -30.33
C MET A 115 0.89 -26.73 -29.10
N GLY A 116 0.80 -25.98 -27.99
CA GLY A 116 -0.01 -26.37 -26.85
C GLY A 116 -1.52 -26.17 -27.12
N SER A 117 -2.36 -26.54 -26.15
CA SER A 117 -3.81 -26.37 -26.28
C SER A 117 -4.24 -24.91 -26.45
N ALA A 118 -3.61 -23.97 -25.74
CA ALA A 118 -3.93 -22.55 -25.88
C ALA A 118 -3.57 -22.01 -27.27
N ASP A 119 -2.42 -22.41 -27.82
CA ASP A 119 -2.04 -22.07 -29.20
C ASP A 119 -3.03 -22.65 -30.21
N PHE A 120 -3.38 -23.93 -30.04
CA PHE A 120 -4.36 -24.58 -30.91
C PHE A 120 -5.71 -23.86 -30.87
N ILE A 121 -6.23 -23.50 -29.68
CA ILE A 121 -7.46 -22.71 -29.53
C ILE A 121 -7.39 -21.39 -30.31
N LEU A 122 -6.27 -20.66 -30.22
CA LEU A 122 -6.09 -19.40 -30.96
C LEU A 122 -6.06 -19.60 -32.48
N THR A 123 -5.66 -20.78 -32.98
CA THR A 123 -5.74 -21.05 -34.43
C THR A 123 -7.16 -21.23 -34.93
N LEU A 124 -8.10 -21.56 -34.04
CA LEU A 124 -9.50 -21.83 -34.39
C LEU A 124 -10.35 -20.56 -34.40
N ASP A 125 -9.92 -19.51 -33.71
CA ASP A 125 -10.70 -18.27 -33.57
C ASP A 125 -10.23 -17.20 -34.57
N PRO A 126 -11.07 -16.79 -35.54
CA PRO A 126 -10.69 -15.80 -36.53
C PRO A 126 -10.59 -14.37 -35.95
N GLN A 127 -11.27 -14.09 -34.83
CA GLN A 127 -11.28 -12.78 -34.17
C GLN A 127 -10.20 -12.65 -33.11
N MET A 128 -9.86 -13.75 -32.44
CA MET A 128 -8.86 -13.85 -31.38
C MET A 128 -7.78 -14.89 -31.72
N ASN A 129 -7.03 -14.65 -32.79
CA ASN A 129 -5.81 -15.40 -33.13
C ASN A 129 -4.58 -14.85 -32.40
N HIS A 130 -3.42 -15.50 -32.49
CA HIS A 130 -2.18 -15.09 -31.80
C HIS A 130 -1.84 -13.59 -31.90
N ALA A 131 -1.96 -13.00 -33.09
CA ALA A 131 -1.60 -11.60 -33.32
C ALA A 131 -2.63 -10.61 -32.78
N THR A 132 -3.91 -10.99 -32.75
CA THR A 132 -4.99 -10.18 -32.15
C THR A 132 -5.00 -10.36 -30.63
N PHE A 133 -4.80 -11.58 -30.15
CA PHE A 133 -4.65 -11.93 -28.74
C PHE A 133 -3.55 -11.12 -28.04
N ILE A 134 -2.32 -11.08 -28.60
CA ILE A 134 -1.23 -10.33 -27.96
C ILE A 134 -1.52 -8.83 -27.88
N ARG A 135 -2.15 -8.26 -28.92
CA ARG A 135 -2.56 -6.85 -28.93
C ARG A 135 -3.64 -6.61 -27.89
N HIS A 136 -4.64 -7.48 -27.82
CA HIS A 136 -5.74 -7.40 -26.87
C HIS A 136 -5.26 -7.40 -25.42
N ILE A 137 -4.36 -8.32 -25.03
CA ILE A 137 -3.86 -8.36 -23.65
C ILE A 137 -2.99 -7.14 -23.30
N VAL A 138 -2.27 -6.58 -24.27
CA VAL A 138 -1.52 -5.32 -24.10
C VAL A 138 -2.49 -4.14 -23.94
N ASP A 139 -3.51 -4.04 -24.78
CA ASP A 139 -4.53 -2.99 -24.71
C ASP A 139 -5.26 -3.03 -23.36
N CYS A 140 -5.63 -4.23 -22.90
CA CYS A 140 -6.22 -4.41 -21.59
C CYS A 140 -5.27 -3.98 -20.47
N ALA A 141 -3.98 -4.32 -20.54
CA ALA A 141 -2.98 -3.90 -19.55
C ALA A 141 -2.80 -2.38 -19.50
N LEU A 142 -2.76 -1.72 -20.67
CA LEU A 142 -2.73 -0.27 -20.78
C LEU A 142 -4.00 0.37 -20.21
N ALA A 143 -5.18 -0.19 -20.50
CA ALA A 143 -6.45 0.28 -19.94
C ALA A 143 -6.48 0.15 -18.41
N ARG A 144 -6.01 -0.97 -17.84
CA ARG A 144 -5.87 -1.13 -16.39
C ARG A 144 -4.95 -0.08 -15.78
N LYS A 145 -3.80 0.17 -16.42
CA LYS A 145 -2.85 1.20 -15.96
C LYS A 145 -3.49 2.59 -16.00
N ALA A 146 -4.08 2.98 -17.13
CA ALA A 146 -4.74 4.27 -17.28
C ALA A 146 -5.89 4.45 -16.27
N GLY A 147 -6.68 3.39 -16.01
CA GLY A 147 -7.73 3.40 -15.01
C GLY A 147 -7.20 3.57 -13.58
N LYS A 148 -6.06 2.96 -13.24
CA LYS A 148 -5.37 3.17 -11.94
C LYS A 148 -4.85 4.60 -11.82
N GLU A 149 -4.22 5.12 -12.87
CA GLU A 149 -3.67 6.49 -12.91
C GLU A 149 -4.79 7.55 -12.82
N ALA A 150 -5.91 7.36 -13.52
CA ALA A 150 -7.05 8.27 -13.47
C ALA A 150 -7.73 8.31 -12.09
N LYS A 151 -7.72 7.19 -11.36
CA LYS A 151 -8.26 7.10 -9.99
C LYS A 151 -7.25 7.52 -8.92
N ARG A 152 -5.99 7.78 -9.29
CA ARG A 152 -4.95 8.18 -8.35
C ARG A 152 -5.29 9.53 -7.76
N VAL A 153 -5.46 9.58 -6.43
CA VAL A 153 -5.73 10.81 -5.69
C VAL A 153 -4.42 11.48 -5.28
N THR A 154 -3.43 10.68 -4.89
CA THR A 154 -2.15 11.14 -4.37
C THR A 154 -0.97 10.46 -5.04
N GLU A 155 0.17 11.14 -5.04
CA GLU A 155 1.45 10.62 -5.49
C GLU A 155 2.58 11.03 -4.54
N ILE A 156 3.62 10.21 -4.46
CA ILE A 156 4.80 10.50 -3.64
C ILE A 156 5.83 11.18 -4.53
N LEU A 157 6.26 12.37 -4.15
CA LEU A 157 7.31 13.11 -4.84
C LEU A 157 8.42 13.50 -3.88
N TYR A 158 9.65 13.57 -4.38
CA TYR A 158 10.76 14.20 -3.68
C TYR A 158 10.92 15.64 -4.15
N LYS A 159 10.93 16.60 -3.22
CA LYS A 159 11.24 18.01 -3.52
C LYS A 159 12.45 18.45 -2.71
N HIS A 160 13.43 19.06 -3.37
CA HIS A 160 14.64 19.54 -2.70
C HIS A 160 14.30 20.53 -1.59
N GLY A 161 14.91 20.37 -0.40
CA GLY A 161 14.63 21.19 0.78
C GLY A 161 13.38 20.80 1.59
N VAL A 162 12.47 20.01 1.02
CA VAL A 162 11.26 19.49 1.71
C VAL A 162 11.39 17.98 1.99
N GLY A 163 12.04 17.23 1.10
CA GLY A 163 12.15 15.77 1.18
C GLY A 163 11.02 15.07 0.43
N TYR A 164 10.78 13.81 0.79
CA TYR A 164 9.62 13.05 0.31
C TYR A 164 8.33 13.60 0.93
N GLY A 165 7.28 13.67 0.13
CA GLY A 165 5.96 14.07 0.58
C GLY A 165 4.86 13.52 -0.31
N LEU A 166 3.64 13.56 0.22
CA LEU A 166 2.44 13.17 -0.48
C LEU A 166 1.84 14.38 -1.20
N TYR A 167 1.60 14.32 -2.49
CA TYR A 167 1.07 15.43 -3.30
C TYR A 167 -0.21 15.01 -4.02
N ALA A 168 -1.08 15.97 -4.30
CA ALA A 168 -2.31 15.71 -5.03
C ALA A 168 -2.01 15.36 -6.50
N ALA A 169 -2.44 14.18 -6.96
CA ALA A 169 -2.27 13.76 -8.36
C ALA A 169 -3.29 14.41 -9.31
N ARG A 170 -4.36 14.99 -8.74
CA ARG A 170 -5.42 15.76 -9.41
C ARG A 170 -5.98 16.82 -8.46
N ASP A 171 -6.89 17.66 -8.94
CA ASP A 171 -7.67 18.53 -8.06
C ASP A 171 -8.58 17.69 -7.14
N ILE A 172 -8.70 18.12 -5.88
CA ILE A 172 -9.48 17.46 -4.83
C ILE A 172 -10.40 18.48 -4.20
N GLU A 173 -11.69 18.16 -4.11
CA GLU A 173 -12.70 19.06 -3.55
C GLU A 173 -12.81 18.93 -2.02
N PRO A 174 -13.25 19.97 -1.29
CA PRO A 174 -13.45 19.89 0.15
C PRO A 174 -14.36 18.71 0.55
N GLY A 175 -13.97 17.98 1.59
CA GLY A 175 -14.72 16.81 2.09
C GLY A 175 -14.43 15.51 1.36
N GLU A 176 -13.66 15.54 0.27
CA GLU A 176 -13.26 14.32 -0.44
C GLU A 176 -12.18 13.54 0.34
N THR A 177 -12.28 12.21 0.38
CA THR A 177 -11.25 11.35 0.98
C THR A 177 -9.96 11.40 0.14
N VAL A 178 -8.89 11.92 0.73
CA VAL A 178 -7.56 12.01 0.12
C VAL A 178 -6.80 10.70 0.28
N VAL A 179 -6.83 10.14 1.49
CA VAL A 179 -6.20 8.85 1.82
C VAL A 179 -7.22 8.02 2.60
N LYS A 180 -7.60 6.86 2.05
CA LYS A 180 -8.50 5.91 2.71
C LYS A 180 -7.68 4.85 3.45
N TYR A 181 -7.75 4.86 4.78
CA TYR A 181 -7.23 3.81 5.65
C TYR A 181 -8.33 2.98 6.32
N GLU A 182 -9.55 3.51 6.43
CA GLU A 182 -10.68 2.72 6.92
C GLU A 182 -10.83 1.42 6.11
N GLU A 183 -11.02 0.30 6.80
CA GLU A 183 -11.14 -1.05 6.23
C GLU A 183 -9.89 -1.53 5.45
N ARG A 184 -8.72 -0.92 5.69
CA ARG A 184 -7.44 -1.35 5.08
C ARG A 184 -6.55 -2.13 6.05
N PRO A 185 -5.62 -2.95 5.53
CA PRO A 185 -4.53 -3.51 6.34
C PRO A 185 -3.70 -2.40 7.00
N HIS A 186 -3.36 -2.60 8.28
CA HIS A 186 -2.48 -1.71 9.04
C HIS A 186 -1.32 -2.51 9.64
N VAL A 187 -0.14 -1.90 9.69
CA VAL A 187 0.98 -2.44 10.46
C VAL A 187 0.93 -1.83 11.86
N ILE A 188 0.64 -2.65 12.85
CA ILE A 188 0.47 -2.23 14.24
C ILE A 188 1.61 -2.81 15.08
N VAL A 189 2.17 -1.99 15.96
CA VAL A 189 3.28 -2.38 16.84
C VAL A 189 2.97 -1.98 18.28
N THR A 190 3.29 -2.87 19.22
CA THR A 190 3.15 -2.61 20.66
C THR A 190 4.44 -2.07 21.26
N GLN A 191 4.31 -1.31 22.35
CA GLN A 191 5.46 -0.77 23.08
C GLN A 191 6.45 -1.86 23.49
N LYS A 192 5.93 -2.99 23.99
CA LYS A 192 6.71 -4.13 24.47
C LYS A 192 7.52 -4.79 23.35
N TYR A 193 6.90 -4.99 22.19
CA TYR A 193 7.59 -5.56 21.03
C TYR A 193 8.74 -4.66 20.57
N MET A 194 8.46 -3.37 20.46
CA MET A 194 9.45 -2.38 20.04
C MET A 194 10.62 -2.27 21.03
N ALA A 195 10.34 -2.19 22.34
CA ALA A 195 11.40 -2.12 23.36
C ALA A 195 12.34 -3.34 23.32
N ARG A 196 11.79 -4.52 23.01
CA ARG A 196 12.57 -5.77 22.84
C ARG A 196 13.37 -5.79 21.53
N THR A 197 12.82 -5.27 20.44
CA THR A 197 13.33 -5.51 19.08
C THR A 197 14.21 -4.36 18.57
N PHE A 198 13.92 -3.12 18.97
CA PHE A 198 14.61 -1.93 18.48
C PHE A 198 15.43 -1.21 19.56
N GLY A 199 15.46 -1.78 20.78
CA GLY A 199 16.15 -1.23 21.95
C GLY A 199 15.25 -0.28 22.77
N LYS A 200 15.54 -0.13 24.07
CA LYS A 200 14.75 0.72 24.99
C LYS A 200 14.68 2.19 24.55
N ALA A 201 15.72 2.68 23.89
CA ALA A 201 15.71 4.01 23.30
C ALA A 201 14.64 4.13 22.20
N ALA A 202 14.34 3.11 21.39
CA ALA A 202 13.35 3.23 20.32
C ALA A 202 11.92 3.57 20.79
N VAL A 203 11.61 3.43 22.09
CA VAL A 203 10.37 3.90 22.69
C VAL A 203 10.28 5.43 22.55
N PRO A 204 9.23 5.98 21.91
CA PRO A 204 8.91 7.39 22.00
C PRO A 204 8.78 7.77 23.48
N GLY A 205 9.80 8.43 24.03
CA GLY A 205 9.83 8.85 25.43
C GLY A 205 8.95 10.08 25.62
N PRO A 206 8.38 10.30 26.82
CA PRO A 206 7.69 11.55 27.09
C PRO A 206 8.66 12.71 26.88
N CYS A 207 8.28 13.70 26.08
CA CYS A 207 8.85 15.02 26.18
C CYS A 207 8.70 15.44 27.66
N PRO A 208 9.77 15.83 28.36
CA PRO A 208 9.66 16.20 29.77
C PRO A 208 8.65 17.34 29.86
N LEU A 209 7.48 17.03 30.42
CA LEU A 209 6.50 18.05 30.78
C LEU A 209 7.24 19.01 31.72
N PRO A 210 7.22 20.33 31.49
CA PRO A 210 7.66 21.24 32.55
C PRO A 210 6.84 20.93 33.81
N PRO A 211 7.46 20.92 35.00
CA PRO A 211 6.75 20.58 36.22
C PRO A 211 5.52 21.47 36.38
N LEU A 212 4.38 20.86 36.69
CA LEU A 212 3.13 21.54 37.02
C LEU A 212 3.39 22.47 38.21
N VAL A 213 3.49 23.78 37.98
CA VAL A 213 3.54 24.77 39.06
C VAL A 213 2.10 25.10 39.46
N PRO A 214 1.68 24.87 40.70
CA PRO A 214 0.35 25.27 41.17
C PRO A 214 0.18 26.80 41.10
N PRO A 215 -1.03 27.32 40.82
CA PRO A 215 -1.29 28.73 40.53
C PRO A 215 -1.17 29.69 41.74
N HIS A 216 -0.48 29.30 42.83
CA HIS A 216 -0.41 30.08 44.07
C HIS A 216 1.00 30.55 44.46
N LEU A 217 2.00 30.43 43.56
CA LEU A 217 3.36 30.90 43.79
C LEU A 217 3.88 31.85 42.71
N GLN A 218 3.05 32.81 42.28
CA GLN A 218 3.54 34.02 41.62
C GLN A 218 3.46 35.18 42.63
N GLN A 219 4.59 35.49 43.27
CA GLN A 219 4.75 36.81 43.89
C GLN A 219 5.24 37.82 42.85
N PRO A 220 4.79 39.08 42.90
CA PRO A 220 5.18 40.09 41.93
C PRO A 220 6.49 40.78 42.31
N GLY A 221 7.40 40.86 41.35
CA GLY A 221 8.35 41.96 41.20
C GLY A 221 9.77 41.74 41.75
N SER A 222 10.76 41.93 40.89
CA SER A 222 11.71 43.05 41.03
C SER A 222 12.61 43.17 39.80
N SER A 223 12.62 44.37 39.24
CA SER A 223 13.57 44.91 38.27
C SER A 223 15.03 44.82 38.73
N GLY A 224 15.94 44.46 37.82
CA GLY A 224 17.39 44.58 38.02
C GLY A 224 18.14 44.67 36.69
N LYS A 225 18.68 45.87 36.40
CA LYS A 225 19.67 46.12 35.33
C LYS A 225 21.04 45.55 35.75
N GLY A 226 21.84 45.06 34.80
CA GLY A 226 23.26 44.75 35.09
C GLY A 226 24.05 44.04 33.97
N GLN A 227 24.61 44.84 33.07
CA GLN A 227 25.84 44.71 32.27
C GLN A 227 26.60 43.37 32.09
N ALA A 228 26.80 43.04 30.80
CA ALA A 228 28.05 42.74 30.08
C ALA A 228 29.21 41.98 30.77
N GLY A 229 29.57 40.82 30.17
CA GLY A 229 30.84 40.11 30.36
C GLY A 229 31.11 39.14 29.21
N GLN A 230 32.20 39.35 28.50
CA GLN A 230 32.65 38.82 27.20
C GLN A 230 33.05 37.32 27.11
N GLN A 231 33.00 36.81 25.85
CA GLN A 231 33.81 35.76 25.20
C GLN A 231 33.56 34.29 25.61
N GLY A 232 33.48 33.28 24.73
CA GLY A 232 33.70 33.19 23.29
C GLY A 232 33.44 31.75 22.78
N ALA A 233 33.70 31.54 21.49
CA ALA A 233 33.58 30.30 20.69
C ALA A 233 32.18 29.95 20.17
N GLY A 234 31.92 30.38 18.93
CA GLY A 234 30.78 29.92 18.15
C GLY A 234 30.97 28.49 17.63
N SER A 235 29.86 27.79 17.45
CA SER A 235 29.75 26.76 16.42
C SER A 235 28.55 27.10 15.55
N SER A 236 28.83 27.15 14.26
CA SER A 236 27.99 27.56 13.16
C SER A 236 26.62 26.87 13.11
N CYS A 237 25.63 27.70 12.78
CA CYS A 237 24.41 27.38 12.05
C CYS A 237 24.59 26.23 11.04
N GLY A 238 23.74 25.20 11.14
CA GLY A 238 23.65 24.12 10.16
C GLY A 238 22.18 23.79 9.91
N GLN A 239 21.65 24.28 8.79
CA GLN A 239 20.37 23.86 8.24
C GLN A 239 20.41 22.35 8.00
N ALA A 240 19.56 21.57 8.67
CA ALA A 240 19.41 20.15 8.38
C ALA A 240 18.44 19.98 7.20
N SER A 241 18.95 20.13 5.98
CA SER A 241 18.35 19.45 4.83
C SER A 241 18.71 17.97 4.96
N GLN A 242 17.72 17.12 5.21
CA GLN A 242 17.94 15.67 5.31
C GLN A 242 18.26 15.12 3.91
N GLN A 243 19.54 15.03 3.58
CA GLN A 243 20.06 14.27 2.45
C GLN A 243 20.05 12.78 2.81
N GLN A 244 19.25 11.98 2.10
CA GLN A 244 19.47 10.53 2.03
C GLN A 244 20.56 10.26 0.99
N GLN A 245 21.74 9.84 1.42
CA GLN A 245 22.70 9.18 0.54
C GLN A 245 22.36 7.69 0.45
N GLN A 246 22.21 7.17 -0.76
CA GLN A 246 22.04 5.74 -1.04
C GLN A 246 23.35 4.99 -0.73
N PRO A 247 23.32 3.73 -0.27
CA PRO A 247 24.54 2.96 -0.08
C PRO A 247 25.00 2.34 -1.40
N ASN A 248 26.15 2.79 -1.91
CA ASN A 248 27.00 1.96 -2.75
C ASN A 248 27.57 0.85 -1.87
N GLY A 249 27.33 -0.40 -2.23
CA GLY A 249 27.84 -1.54 -1.50
C GLY A 249 29.36 -1.60 -1.56
N VAL A 250 30.03 -1.81 -0.42
CA VAL A 250 31.39 -2.38 -0.38
C VAL A 250 31.60 -3.17 0.91
N HIS A 251 32.20 -4.33 0.71
CA HIS A 251 32.90 -5.20 1.65
C HIS A 251 33.57 -4.50 2.85
N ALA A 252 33.45 -5.16 4.01
CA ALA A 252 34.12 -4.79 5.23
C ALA A 252 35.64 -5.04 5.16
N HIS A 253 36.43 -4.00 5.40
CA HIS A 253 37.75 -4.14 5.99
C HIS A 253 37.78 -3.37 7.31
N ALA A 254 38.05 -4.11 8.39
CA ALA A 254 38.19 -3.60 9.73
C ALA A 254 39.49 -2.80 9.87
N ASN A 255 39.44 -1.65 10.57
CA ASN A 255 40.53 -1.21 11.43
C ASN A 255 40.06 -0.17 12.46
N GLY A 256 40.22 -0.56 13.73
CA GLY A 256 40.55 0.27 14.90
C GLY A 256 39.92 1.65 15.05
N ALA A 257 38.68 1.70 15.52
CA ALA A 257 38.19 2.80 16.34
C ALA A 257 37.34 2.19 17.46
N GLU A 258 37.53 2.63 18.71
CA GLU A 258 36.80 2.15 19.88
C GLU A 258 35.29 2.20 19.62
N ALA A 259 34.64 1.03 19.72
CA ALA A 259 33.21 0.91 19.55
C ALA A 259 32.50 1.60 20.71
N ALA A 260 31.58 2.52 20.40
CA ALA A 260 30.63 3.06 21.37
C ALA A 260 29.84 1.92 22.03
N PRO A 261 29.48 2.03 23.33
CA PRO A 261 28.79 0.97 24.05
C PRO A 261 27.44 0.62 23.38
N GLU A 262 27.11 -0.68 23.32
CA GLU A 262 25.93 -1.27 22.65
C GLU A 262 24.57 -0.67 23.09
N SER A 263 24.52 0.16 24.14
CA SER A 263 23.32 0.81 24.65
C SER A 263 22.85 2.07 23.91
N GLU A 264 23.62 2.60 22.94
CA GLU A 264 23.31 3.87 22.27
C GLU A 264 22.91 3.76 20.79
N VAL A 265 23.04 2.59 20.16
CA VAL A 265 22.72 2.43 18.73
C VAL A 265 21.23 2.13 18.55
N VAL A 266 20.42 3.18 18.36
CA VAL A 266 19.04 3.03 17.88
C VAL A 266 19.11 2.52 16.43
N SER A 267 18.49 1.36 16.17
CA SER A 267 18.40 0.83 14.80
C SER A 267 17.73 1.85 13.86
N LEU A 268 18.04 1.80 12.57
CA LEU A 268 17.36 2.62 11.55
C LEU A 268 15.83 2.55 11.68
N ARG A 269 15.32 1.34 11.94
CA ARG A 269 13.89 1.07 12.15
C ARG A 269 13.36 1.72 13.44
N GLY A 270 14.15 1.75 14.52
CA GLY A 270 13.81 2.47 15.75
C GLY A 270 13.79 3.99 15.58
N ARG A 271 14.66 4.55 14.73
CA ARG A 271 14.63 5.99 14.38
C ARG A 271 13.38 6.34 13.56
N TRP A 272 13.12 5.57 12.50
CA TRP A 272 11.92 5.78 11.68
C TRP A 272 10.62 5.62 12.47
N PHE A 273 10.56 4.67 13.39
CA PHE A 273 9.40 4.52 14.26
C PHE A 273 9.17 5.80 15.09
N ARG A 274 10.20 6.37 15.71
CA ARG A 274 10.07 7.60 16.51
C ARG A 274 9.64 8.82 15.68
N GLU A 275 10.11 8.90 14.44
CA GLU A 275 9.85 10.05 13.57
C GLU A 275 8.45 10.02 12.95
N TYR A 276 7.89 8.82 12.78
CA TYR A 276 6.78 8.65 11.86
C TYR A 276 5.64 7.73 12.34
N ALA A 277 5.85 6.89 13.36
CA ALA A 277 4.77 6.10 13.90
C ALA A 277 3.81 7.00 14.68
N TYR A 278 2.51 6.84 14.48
CA TYR A 278 1.51 7.58 15.24
C TYR A 278 0.78 6.67 16.23
N PRO A 279 0.50 7.16 17.45
CA PRO A 279 -0.14 6.36 18.49
C PRO A 279 -1.65 6.21 18.24
N ILE A 280 -2.16 4.99 18.43
CA ILE A 280 -3.60 4.73 18.61
C ILE A 280 -3.95 4.72 20.11
N THR A 281 -3.01 4.29 20.95
CA THR A 281 -3.13 4.30 22.41
C THR A 281 -1.78 4.67 23.04
N ASP A 282 -1.71 4.65 24.38
CA ASP A 282 -0.44 4.79 25.11
C ASP A 282 0.55 3.65 24.83
N GLU A 283 0.08 2.50 24.32
CA GLU A 283 0.88 1.27 24.19
C GLU A 283 0.91 0.68 22.76
N VAL A 284 0.15 1.28 21.83
CA VAL A 284 -0.05 0.75 20.47
C VAL A 284 0.08 1.87 19.44
N TRP A 285 0.89 1.62 18.41
CA TRP A 285 1.14 2.54 17.30
C TRP A 285 0.85 1.88 15.96
N VAL A 286 0.45 2.70 14.98
CA VAL A 286 0.54 2.34 13.57
C VAL A 286 1.91 2.74 13.04
N THR A 287 2.50 1.89 12.22
CA THR A 287 3.73 2.17 11.50
C THR A 287 3.65 1.65 10.07
N TRP A 288 4.75 1.74 9.35
CA TRP A 288 4.83 1.51 7.91
C TRP A 288 4.89 0.03 7.54
N SER A 289 4.42 -0.26 6.32
CA SER A 289 4.69 -1.53 5.65
C SER A 289 6.19 -1.73 5.43
N GLU A 290 6.61 -2.99 5.35
CA GLU A 290 7.96 -3.31 4.84
C GLU A 290 8.04 -3.11 3.32
N ASP A 291 6.89 -3.02 2.63
CA ASP A 291 6.78 -2.64 1.22
C ASP A 291 6.79 -1.11 1.06
N PRO A 292 7.81 -0.52 0.40
CA PRO A 292 7.86 0.91 0.13
C PRO A 292 6.69 1.45 -0.71
N ASP A 293 6.04 0.61 -1.51
CA ASP A 293 4.90 1.03 -2.34
C ASP A 293 3.65 1.36 -1.49
N ASP A 294 3.61 0.88 -0.24
CA ASP A 294 2.55 1.18 0.74
C ASP A 294 2.87 2.41 1.61
N TRP A 295 4.04 3.03 1.44
CA TRP A 295 4.44 4.17 2.28
C TRP A 295 3.65 5.42 1.94
N LEU A 296 3.29 6.19 2.96
CA LEU A 296 2.56 7.45 2.80
C LEU A 296 3.24 8.54 3.65
N PRO A 297 4.28 9.21 3.13
CA PRO A 297 5.03 10.23 3.86
C PRO A 297 4.16 11.48 4.04
N LEU A 298 3.37 11.48 5.11
CA LEU A 298 2.48 12.55 5.49
C LEU A 298 3.25 13.61 6.29
N ASN A 299 3.44 14.78 5.67
CA ASN A 299 4.20 15.86 6.28
C ASN A 299 3.33 16.82 7.09
N HIS A 300 4.00 17.48 8.03
CA HIS A 300 3.40 18.47 8.90
C HIS A 300 3.08 19.81 8.18
N SER A 301 1.91 20.39 8.48
CA SER A 301 1.65 21.83 8.32
C SER A 301 0.82 22.37 9.47
N CYS A 302 1.13 23.59 9.94
CA CYS A 302 0.31 24.31 10.94
C CYS A 302 -1.01 24.85 10.34
N ASP A 303 -1.14 24.83 9.01
CA ASP A 303 -2.40 25.05 8.31
C ASP A 303 -2.57 23.94 7.26
N PRO A 304 -3.02 22.75 7.67
CA PRO A 304 -2.98 21.58 6.81
C PRO A 304 -4.01 21.63 5.68
N THR A 305 -3.73 20.86 4.62
CA THR A 305 -4.65 20.63 3.51
C THR A 305 -5.70 19.58 3.84
N THR A 306 -5.48 18.77 4.88
CA THR A 306 -6.39 17.68 5.27
C THR A 306 -6.86 17.76 6.72
N TRP A 307 -8.04 17.19 6.95
CA TRP A 307 -8.58 16.79 8.23
C TRP A 307 -8.23 15.33 8.53
N ILE A 308 -8.10 15.02 9.82
CA ILE A 308 -8.19 13.64 10.33
C ILE A 308 -9.67 13.33 10.54
N ASP A 309 -10.15 12.23 9.96
CA ASP A 309 -11.52 11.73 10.13
C ASP A 309 -11.49 10.20 10.28
N GLY A 310 -11.66 9.72 11.52
CA GLY A 310 -11.31 8.34 11.87
C GLY A 310 -9.85 8.05 11.54
N LEU A 311 -9.61 7.03 10.71
CA LEU A 311 -8.29 6.70 10.17
C LEU A 311 -7.98 7.39 8.83
N ASN A 312 -8.96 8.03 8.19
CA ASN A 312 -8.80 8.64 6.88
C ASN A 312 -8.20 10.05 6.95
N LEU A 313 -7.61 10.48 5.82
CA LEU A 313 -7.37 11.89 5.53
C LEU A 313 -8.45 12.41 4.58
N VAL A 314 -9.11 13.49 4.98
CA VAL A 314 -10.18 14.14 4.20
C VAL A 314 -9.75 15.55 3.82
N ALA A 315 -10.05 15.99 2.60
CA ALA A 315 -9.67 17.32 2.15
C ALA A 315 -10.36 18.40 2.99
N ARG A 316 -9.57 19.25 3.65
CA ARG A 316 -10.09 20.34 4.50
C ARG A 316 -10.63 21.51 3.68
N ARG A 317 -10.04 21.70 2.52
CA ARG A 317 -10.34 22.74 1.54
C ARG A 317 -10.07 22.17 0.15
N LYS A 318 -10.32 22.97 -0.88
CA LYS A 318 -9.89 22.61 -2.23
C LYS A 318 -8.36 22.48 -2.26
N ILE A 319 -7.88 21.41 -2.87
CA ILE A 319 -6.46 21.09 -3.06
C ILE A 319 -6.20 21.00 -4.55
N SER A 320 -5.29 21.81 -5.07
CA SER A 320 -4.95 21.80 -6.49
C SER A 320 -4.00 20.64 -6.82
N LYS A 321 -4.04 20.14 -8.05
CA LYS A 321 -3.04 19.18 -8.54
C LYS A 321 -1.61 19.68 -8.28
N GLY A 322 -0.76 18.81 -7.74
CA GLY A 322 0.63 19.08 -7.38
C GLY A 322 0.83 19.79 -6.04
N GLU A 323 -0.26 20.16 -5.35
CA GLU A 323 -0.22 20.74 -4.02
C GLU A 323 0.09 19.66 -2.95
N HIS A 324 0.75 20.09 -1.87
CA HIS A 324 1.23 19.19 -0.82
C HIS A 324 0.07 18.75 0.10
N ILE A 325 -0.09 17.44 0.25
CA ILE A 325 -0.99 16.82 1.22
C ILE A 325 -0.29 16.83 2.58
N THR A 326 -0.89 17.52 3.54
CA THR A 326 -0.32 17.75 4.87
C THR A 326 -1.39 17.60 5.94
N ALA A 327 -0.96 17.22 7.15
CA ALA A 327 -1.78 17.17 8.36
C ALA A 327 -1.07 17.92 9.50
N ASP A 328 -1.82 18.37 10.49
CA ASP A 328 -1.23 18.94 11.70
C ASP A 328 -0.96 17.83 12.70
N TYR A 329 0.29 17.69 13.16
CA TYR A 329 0.67 16.60 14.04
C TYR A 329 0.00 16.70 15.41
N ALA A 330 -0.47 17.88 15.83
CA ALA A 330 -1.26 18.03 17.06
C ALA A 330 -2.62 17.32 17.01
N THR A 331 -3.08 16.91 15.83
CA THR A 331 -4.37 16.23 15.65
C THR A 331 -4.29 14.72 15.84
N PHE A 332 -3.09 14.12 15.82
CA PHE A 332 -2.91 12.67 15.95
C PHE A 332 -1.67 12.22 16.75
N ASN A 333 -0.76 13.13 17.10
CA ASN A 333 0.35 12.85 18.00
C ASN A 333 0.13 13.47 19.38
N VAL A 334 0.86 12.94 20.38
CA VAL A 334 0.82 13.41 21.77
C VAL A 334 2.24 13.62 22.32
N TYR A 335 2.38 13.67 23.64
CA TYR A 335 3.59 14.02 24.39
C TYR A 335 4.84 13.20 24.06
N ASN A 336 4.70 12.10 23.32
CA ASN A 336 5.78 11.22 22.90
C ASN A 336 6.43 11.61 21.56
N MET A 337 5.85 12.56 20.83
CA MET A 337 6.44 13.11 19.60
C MET A 337 7.57 14.09 19.94
N ALA A 338 8.71 13.93 19.27
CA ALA A 338 9.85 14.82 19.42
C ALA A 338 9.52 16.24 18.92
N GLU A 339 10.01 17.25 19.64
CA GLU A 339 9.90 18.65 19.22
C GLU A 339 10.79 18.92 18.00
N PHE A 340 10.31 19.72 17.05
CA PHE A 340 11.09 20.15 15.88
C PHE A 340 10.79 21.58 15.46
N LYS A 341 11.75 22.21 14.77
CA LYS A 341 11.58 23.53 14.15
C LYS A 341 10.74 23.41 12.88
N CYS A 342 9.67 24.18 12.82
CA CYS A 342 8.72 24.14 11.71
C CYS A 342 8.98 25.28 10.72
N ALA A 343 9.09 24.89 9.45
CA ALA A 343 9.24 25.80 8.32
C ALA A 343 8.15 25.52 7.25
N CYS A 344 6.94 25.13 7.67
CA CYS A 344 5.87 24.71 6.76
C CYS A 344 5.33 25.82 5.83
N GLY A 345 5.67 27.09 6.09
CA GLY A 345 5.26 28.23 5.26
C GLY A 345 3.83 28.72 5.46
N ALA A 346 3.05 28.09 6.34
CA ALA A 346 1.71 28.57 6.69
C ALA A 346 1.75 29.97 7.33
N ALA A 347 0.75 30.81 7.05
CA ALA A 347 0.64 32.15 7.64
C ALA A 347 0.62 32.14 9.17
N ARG A 348 0.04 31.06 9.75
CA ARG A 348 -0.01 30.78 11.18
C ARG A 348 1.02 29.73 11.64
N CYS A 349 2.18 29.67 10.99
CA CYS A 349 3.24 28.74 11.38
C CYS A 349 3.65 28.98 12.84
N ARG A 350 3.65 27.92 13.65
CA ARG A 350 4.07 27.96 15.07
C ARG A 350 5.57 28.13 15.25
N GLY A 351 6.37 27.91 14.20
CA GLY A 351 7.83 27.91 14.22
C GLY A 351 8.48 26.76 14.99
N THR A 352 7.79 26.19 15.98
CA THR A 352 8.20 24.99 16.72
C THR A 352 6.97 24.16 17.02
N VAL A 353 7.02 22.88 16.67
CA VAL A 353 5.92 21.93 16.86
C VAL A 353 6.30 20.99 18.00
N LYS A 354 5.41 20.83 18.97
CA LYS A 354 5.68 20.10 20.22
C LYS A 354 4.70 18.94 20.41
N GLY A 355 5.14 17.89 21.10
CA GLY A 355 4.27 16.78 21.48
C GLY A 355 3.13 17.20 22.43
N THR A 356 3.18 18.37 23.06
CA THR A 356 2.11 18.89 23.91
C THR A 356 1.12 19.79 23.19
N ASP A 357 1.32 20.06 21.89
CA ASP A 357 0.46 20.97 21.12
C ASP A 357 -1.00 20.50 21.05
N TYR A 358 -1.24 19.18 21.14
CA TYR A 358 -2.58 18.61 21.20
C TYR A 358 -3.38 19.06 22.43
N LEU A 359 -2.77 19.69 23.44
CA LEU A 359 -3.44 20.29 24.60
C LEU A 359 -3.66 21.80 24.45
N ALA A 360 -3.31 22.40 23.32
CA ALA A 360 -3.52 23.83 23.18
C ALA A 360 -5.01 24.16 23.00
N PRO A 361 -5.48 25.33 23.47
CA PRO A 361 -6.88 25.77 23.28
C PRO A 361 -7.26 25.91 21.79
N TRP A 362 -6.31 26.36 20.96
CA TRP A 362 -6.53 26.54 19.53
C TRP A 362 -6.86 25.24 18.79
N VAL A 363 -6.62 24.07 19.38
CA VAL A 363 -7.00 22.79 18.76
C VAL A 363 -8.53 22.70 18.61
N ASP A 364 -9.29 23.16 19.61
CA ASP A 364 -10.76 23.18 19.53
C ASP A 364 -11.24 24.19 18.49
N GLU A 365 -10.62 25.36 18.46
CA GLU A 365 -10.98 26.43 17.53
C GLU A 365 -10.69 26.05 16.08
N TRP A 366 -9.54 25.40 15.82
CA TRP A 366 -9.05 25.18 14.46
C TRP A 366 -9.44 23.83 13.87
N TYR A 367 -9.60 22.81 14.71
CA TYR A 367 -9.86 21.43 14.27
C TYR A 367 -11.19 20.88 14.80
N GLY A 368 -11.69 21.37 15.94
CA GLY A 368 -12.93 20.86 16.53
C GLY A 368 -12.87 19.35 16.74
N SER A 369 -13.74 18.60 16.06
CA SER A 369 -13.77 17.14 16.10
C SER A 369 -12.78 16.45 15.14
N HIS A 370 -12.07 17.18 14.28
CA HIS A 370 -11.12 16.63 13.30
C HIS A 370 -9.76 16.30 13.91
N VAL A 371 -9.79 15.48 14.96
CA VAL A 371 -8.62 14.91 15.63
C VAL A 371 -8.83 13.41 15.76
N SER A 372 -7.74 12.64 15.86
CA SER A 372 -7.82 11.20 16.13
C SER A 372 -8.58 10.93 17.45
N ASP A 373 -9.22 9.76 17.53
CA ASP A 373 -9.90 9.31 18.76
C ASP A 373 -8.99 9.33 19.98
N TYR A 374 -7.71 9.00 19.77
CA TYR A 374 -6.71 9.02 20.83
C TYR A 374 -6.48 10.44 21.38
N VAL A 375 -6.30 11.42 20.49
CA VAL A 375 -6.15 12.83 20.89
C VAL A 375 -7.43 13.35 21.53
N ALA A 376 -8.61 13.03 20.97
CA ALA A 376 -9.90 13.40 21.55
C ALA A 376 -10.04 12.88 23.00
N GLY A 377 -9.71 11.60 23.23
CA GLY A 377 -9.72 10.98 24.54
C GLY A 377 -8.74 11.63 25.52
N LYS A 378 -7.52 11.94 25.09
CA LYS A 378 -6.52 12.63 25.93
C LYS A 378 -6.97 14.05 26.30
N ARG A 379 -7.55 14.80 25.35
CA ARG A 379 -8.10 16.14 25.62
C ARG A 379 -9.29 16.08 26.57
N ALA A 380 -10.19 15.11 26.41
CA ALA A 380 -11.31 14.90 27.33
C ALA A 380 -10.82 14.60 28.77
N HIS A 381 -9.81 13.74 28.90
CA HIS A 381 -9.18 13.47 30.20
C HIS A 381 -8.56 14.74 30.80
N ALA A 382 -7.76 15.48 30.03
CA ALA A 382 -7.13 16.72 30.49
C ALA A 382 -8.14 17.76 30.98
N ARG A 383 -9.29 17.91 30.31
CA ARG A 383 -10.40 18.76 30.79
C ARG A 383 -10.95 18.27 32.12
N ALA A 384 -11.17 16.97 32.27
CA ALA A 384 -11.71 16.38 33.50
C ALA A 384 -10.80 16.59 34.72
N VAL A 385 -9.47 16.69 34.50
CA VAL A 385 -8.48 16.94 35.57
C VAL A 385 -8.03 18.40 35.68
N GLY A 386 -8.69 19.34 34.97
CA GLY A 386 -8.41 20.77 35.05
C GLY A 386 -7.09 21.23 34.42
N GLN A 387 -6.59 20.47 33.44
CA GLN A 387 -5.40 20.81 32.64
C GLN A 387 -5.74 21.53 31.32
N LEU A 388 -7.04 21.63 31.00
CA LEU A 388 -7.60 22.25 29.80
C LEU A 388 -8.86 23.06 30.12
#